data_AF-A0A0C9YNW5-F1
#
_entry.id   AF-A0A0C9YNW5-F1
#
_cell.length_a   1.000
_cell.length_b   1.000
_cell.length_c   1.000
_cell.angle_alpha   90.00
_cell.angle_beta   90.00
_cell.angle_gamma   90.00
#
_symmetry.space_group_name_H-M   'P 1'
#
loop_
_entity.id
_entity.type
_entity.pdbx_description
1 polymer ?
#
loop_
_entity_poly.entity_id
_entity_poly.type
_entity_poly.pdbx_seq_one_letter_code
_entity_poly.pdbx_strand_id
1 'polypeptide(L)'
;LLPFSNANEKRPTRETNPNVRFWTKTDYDDWLDSPEAAGSNRGLYAYLEDENGDVPKSETLGKIRKALRAGWRELGQRGMAPDTWGKASTSAIHFMRSQMEKDFPLFKLAENGWKLKYICTKTYSAWRKHHL
;
A
#
# COMPACT_ATOMS: atom_id res chain seq x y z
N LEU A 1 2.29 -7.73 24.40
CA LEU A 1 3.54 -7.97 23.64
C LEU A 1 3.12 -8.44 22.25
N LEU A 2 3.22 -7.59 21.23
CA LEU A 2 2.96 -8.01 19.85
C LEU A 2 4.16 -8.86 19.41
N PRO A 3 3.97 -10.05 18.81
CA PRO A 3 5.09 -10.87 18.38
C PRO A 3 5.86 -10.12 17.31
N PHE A 4 7.17 -9.99 17.52
CA PHE A 4 8.10 -9.53 16.50
C PHE A 4 7.85 -10.35 15.24
N SER A 5 7.56 -9.65 14.14
CA SER A 5 7.44 -10.21 12.80
C SER A 5 8.59 -11.20 12.54
N ASN A 6 8.24 -12.42 12.11
CA ASN A 6 9.18 -13.47 11.74
C ASN A 6 10.33 -12.90 10.91
N ALA A 7 11.52 -12.78 11.52
CA ALA A 7 12.71 -12.19 10.91
C ALA A 7 13.32 -13.03 9.77
N ASN A 8 12.61 -14.06 9.30
CA ASN A 8 13.13 -15.07 8.38
C ASN A 8 12.40 -15.14 7.02
N GLU A 9 11.43 -14.26 6.76
CA GLU A 9 10.85 -14.13 5.42
C GLU A 9 11.74 -13.19 4.60
N LYS A 10 12.50 -13.75 3.64
CA LYS A 10 13.32 -12.96 2.73
C LYS A 10 12.40 -12.00 1.97
N ARG A 11 12.58 -10.69 2.15
CA ARG A 11 11.78 -9.69 1.44
C ARG A 11 12.04 -9.80 -0.07
N PRO A 12 10.99 -9.64 -0.90
CA PRO A 12 11.15 -9.52 -2.34
C PRO A 12 12.12 -8.39 -2.70
N THR A 13 12.93 -8.61 -3.73
CA THR A 13 13.85 -7.61 -4.29
C THR A 13 13.62 -7.47 -5.80
N ARG A 14 14.21 -6.44 -6.40
CA ARG A 14 14.18 -6.24 -7.86
C ARG A 14 14.69 -7.48 -8.61
N GLU A 15 15.70 -8.15 -8.07
CA GLU A 15 16.29 -9.34 -8.67
C GLU A 15 15.35 -10.55 -8.58
N THR A 16 14.62 -10.72 -7.47
CA THR A 16 13.68 -11.84 -7.32
C THR A 16 12.35 -11.62 -8.03
N ASN A 17 11.99 -10.36 -8.29
CA ASN A 17 10.72 -9.96 -8.90
C ASN A 17 10.96 -8.91 -10.00
N PRO A 18 11.64 -9.28 -11.10
CA PRO A 18 12.08 -8.35 -12.13
C PRO A 18 10.94 -7.71 -12.94
N ASN A 19 9.74 -8.30 -12.91
CA ASN A 19 8.57 -7.75 -13.62
C ASN A 19 7.94 -6.57 -12.88
N VAL A 20 8.21 -6.41 -11.58
CA VAL A 20 7.72 -5.27 -10.81
C VAL A 20 8.52 -4.04 -11.19
N ARG A 21 7.84 -2.99 -11.64
CA ARG A 21 8.45 -1.77 -12.17
C ARG A 21 8.60 -0.71 -11.09
N PHE A 22 7.60 -0.59 -10.24
CA PHE A 22 7.48 0.53 -9.31
C PHE A 22 7.91 0.13 -7.91
N TRP A 23 9.21 -0.10 -7.70
CA TRP A 23 9.76 -0.43 -6.39
C TRP A 23 9.88 0.79 -5.50
N THR A 24 10.15 1.96 -6.06
CA THR A 24 10.17 3.24 -5.35
C THR A 24 9.03 4.16 -5.80
N LYS A 25 8.77 5.21 -5.03
CA LYS A 25 7.82 6.26 -5.44
C LYS A 25 8.33 7.03 -6.67
N THR A 26 9.65 7.18 -6.79
CA THR A 26 10.33 7.82 -7.92
C THR A 26 10.14 7.02 -9.20
N ASP A 27 10.30 5.69 -9.17
CA ASP A 27 10.04 4.83 -10.35
C ASP A 27 8.65 5.08 -10.94
N TYR A 28 7.66 5.30 -10.07
CA TYR A 28 6.28 5.58 -10.48
C TYR A 28 6.08 7.02 -10.96
N ASP A 29 6.73 8.02 -10.35
CA ASP A 29 6.67 9.40 -10.82
C ASP A 29 7.33 9.55 -12.19
N ASP A 30 8.53 8.97 -12.38
CA ASP A 30 9.23 8.98 -13.66
C ASP A 30 8.39 8.34 -14.78
N TRP A 31 7.67 7.26 -14.45
CA TRP A 31 6.73 6.66 -15.39
C TRP A 31 5.52 7.55 -15.67
N LEU A 32 4.94 8.20 -14.66
CA LEU A 32 3.82 9.13 -14.84
C LEU A 32 4.15 10.29 -15.79
N ASP A 33 5.41 10.73 -15.79
CA ASP A 33 5.92 11.79 -16.66
C ASP A 33 6.32 11.30 -18.07
N SER A 34 6.26 10.00 -18.32
CA SER A 34 6.66 9.40 -19.60
C SER A 34 5.52 9.37 -20.64
N PRO A 35 5.84 9.31 -21.96
CA PRO A 35 4.84 9.09 -23.01
C PRO A 35 4.06 7.77 -22.84
N GLU A 36 4.65 6.78 -22.16
CA GLU A 36 4.01 5.50 -21.90
C GLU A 36 2.78 5.65 -20.99
N ALA A 37 2.85 6.51 -19.98
CA ALA A 37 1.72 6.76 -19.08
C ALA A 37 0.55 7.45 -19.79
N ALA A 38 0.83 8.36 -20.72
CA ALA A 38 -0.20 9.12 -21.45
C ALA A 38 -1.16 8.24 -22.26
N GLY A 39 -0.70 7.07 -22.74
CA GLY A 39 -1.51 6.08 -23.45
C GLY A 39 -1.92 4.86 -22.63
N SER A 40 -1.60 4.83 -21.34
CA SER A 40 -1.72 3.61 -20.54
C SER A 40 -3.14 3.30 -20.08
N ASN A 41 -3.55 2.04 -20.16
CA ASN A 41 -4.80 1.53 -19.58
C ASN A 41 -4.65 1.00 -18.14
N ARG A 42 -3.48 1.21 -17.50
CA ARG A 42 -3.19 0.70 -16.14
C ARG A 42 -4.02 1.37 -15.04
N GLY A 43 -4.63 2.53 -15.33
CA GLY A 43 -5.60 3.19 -14.46
C GLY A 43 -5.03 3.76 -13.16
N LEU A 44 -5.92 4.18 -12.24
CA LEU A 44 -5.59 4.89 -11.00
C LEU A 44 -4.65 4.11 -10.05
N TYR A 45 -4.66 2.79 -10.14
CA TYR A 45 -3.90 1.89 -9.28
C TYR A 45 -2.68 1.29 -9.98
N ALA A 46 -2.19 1.91 -11.06
CA ALA A 46 -1.04 1.42 -11.85
C ALA A 46 0.19 1.05 -11.01
N TYR A 47 0.39 1.71 -9.87
CA TYR A 47 1.50 1.46 -8.95
C TYR A 47 1.35 0.20 -8.09
N LEU A 48 0.13 -0.33 -7.92
CA LEU A 48 -0.10 -1.56 -7.19
C LEU A 48 0.16 -2.72 -8.14
N GLU A 49 1.42 -3.09 -8.32
CA GLU A 49 1.78 -4.25 -9.16
C GLU A 49 1.85 -5.53 -8.32
N ASP A 50 1.36 -6.63 -8.87
CA ASP A 50 1.65 -7.97 -8.37
C ASP A 50 3.03 -8.46 -8.84
N GLU A 51 3.38 -9.70 -8.52
CA GLU A 51 4.68 -10.30 -8.84
C GLU A 51 4.97 -10.41 -10.35
N ASN A 52 3.93 -10.37 -11.19
CA ASN A 52 4.04 -10.39 -12.64
C ASN A 52 4.13 -8.97 -13.25
N GLY A 53 4.11 -7.93 -12.42
CA GLY A 53 4.08 -6.55 -12.90
C GLY A 53 2.68 -6.10 -13.36
N ASP A 54 1.64 -6.89 -13.06
CA ASP A 54 0.27 -6.58 -13.46
C ASP A 54 -0.49 -5.83 -12.37
N VAL A 55 -1.44 -4.99 -12.78
CA VAL A 55 -2.35 -4.31 -11.84
C VAL A 55 -3.41 -5.31 -11.37
N PRO A 56 -3.64 -5.47 -10.05
CA PRO A 56 -4.67 -6.35 -9.53
C PRO A 56 -6.03 -6.03 -10.13
N LYS A 57 -6.78 -7.09 -10.40
CA LYS A 57 -8.16 -6.98 -10.90
C LYS A 57 -9.05 -6.23 -9.91
N SER A 58 -10.16 -5.68 -10.43
CA SER A 58 -11.13 -4.90 -9.67
C SER A 58 -11.61 -5.59 -8.39
N GLU A 59 -11.81 -6.91 -8.42
CA GLU A 59 -12.18 -7.70 -7.24
C GLU A 59 -11.13 -7.60 -6.12
N THR A 60 -9.86 -7.81 -6.45
CA THR A 60 -8.74 -7.70 -5.50
C THR A 60 -8.58 -6.27 -4.99
N LEU A 61 -8.70 -5.27 -5.86
CA LEU A 61 -8.72 -3.85 -5.44
C LEU A 61 -9.90 -3.54 -4.50
N GLY A 62 -11.05 -4.20 -4.69
CA GLY A 62 -12.18 -4.16 -3.75
C GLY A 62 -11.82 -4.70 -2.38
N LYS A 63 -11.16 -5.87 -2.33
CA LYS A 63 -10.69 -6.51 -1.09
C LYS A 63 -9.67 -5.65 -0.36
N ILE A 64 -8.69 -5.08 -1.08
CA ILE A 64 -7.68 -4.15 -0.52
C ILE A 64 -8.35 -2.95 0.14
N ARG A 65 -9.27 -2.28 -0.55
CA ARG A 65 -9.98 -1.11 0.01
C ARG A 65 -10.81 -1.47 1.23
N LYS A 66 -11.45 -2.64 1.24
CA LYS A 66 -12.19 -3.14 2.41
C LYS A 66 -11.26 -3.35 3.61
N ALA A 67 -10.10 -3.98 3.39
CA ALA A 67 -9.11 -4.24 4.43
C ALA A 67 -8.50 -2.94 4.98
N LEU A 68 -8.16 -1.98 4.13
CA LEU A 68 -7.69 -0.65 4.55
C LEU A 68 -8.68 0.02 5.51
N ARG A 69 -9.96 0.05 5.14
CA ARG A 69 -11.03 0.66 5.96
C ARG A 69 -11.25 -0.06 7.28
N ALA A 70 -11.16 -1.40 7.28
CA ALA A 70 -11.22 -2.18 8.50
C ALA A 70 -10.03 -1.87 9.43
N GLY A 71 -8.82 -1.79 8.88
CA GLY A 71 -7.62 -1.40 9.63
C GLY A 71 -7.73 0.02 10.21
N TRP A 72 -8.26 0.98 9.45
CA TRP A 72 -8.48 2.33 9.95
C TRP A 72 -9.53 2.41 11.05
N ARG A 73 -10.59 1.61 10.96
CA ARG A 73 -11.59 1.47 12.03
C ARG A 73 -10.95 0.93 13.31
N GLU A 74 -10.13 -0.10 13.19
CA GLU A 74 -9.40 -0.68 14.33
C GLU A 74 -8.46 0.35 14.96
N LEU A 75 -7.72 1.13 14.15
CA LEU A 75 -6.90 2.23 14.65
C LEU A 75 -7.75 3.25 15.45
N GLY A 76 -8.94 3.59 14.96
CA GLY A 76 -9.87 4.48 15.66
C GLY A 76 -10.32 3.93 17.00
N GLN A 77 -10.74 2.66 17.03
CA GLN A 77 -11.15 1.95 18.25
C GLN A 77 -10.03 1.87 19.30
N ARG A 78 -8.78 1.84 18.85
CA ARG A 78 -7.58 1.84 19.71
C ARG A 78 -7.06 3.24 20.07
N GLY A 79 -7.73 4.31 19.64
CA GLY A 79 -7.24 5.69 19.87
C GLY A 79 -5.94 6.02 19.13
N MET A 80 -5.63 5.30 18.04
CA MET A 80 -4.41 5.46 17.25
C MET A 80 -4.66 6.05 15.85
N ALA A 81 -5.91 6.37 15.50
CA ALA A 81 -6.24 6.96 14.21
C ALA A 81 -5.69 8.39 14.11
N PRO A 82 -4.92 8.73 13.06
CA PRO A 82 -4.40 10.08 12.88
C PRO A 82 -5.44 11.04 12.27
N ASP A 83 -5.20 12.34 12.31
CA ASP A 83 -6.06 13.30 11.61
C ASP A 83 -5.94 13.20 10.08
N THR A 84 -4.72 13.00 9.62
CA THR A 84 -4.39 12.75 8.21
C THR A 84 -3.34 11.65 8.18
N TRP A 85 -3.29 10.88 7.10
CA TRP A 85 -2.31 9.79 7.02
C TRP A 85 -0.87 10.28 7.07
N GLY A 86 -0.60 11.49 6.57
CA GLY A 86 0.73 12.12 6.66
C GLY A 86 1.20 12.36 8.10
N LYS A 87 0.28 12.39 9.08
CA LYS A 87 0.55 12.54 10.51
C LYS A 87 0.42 11.21 11.28
N ALA A 88 0.37 10.07 10.60
CA ALA A 88 0.28 8.77 11.25
C ALA A 88 1.49 8.51 12.16
N SER A 89 1.24 8.03 13.38
CA SER A 89 2.30 7.60 14.28
C SER A 89 3.00 6.35 13.76
N THR A 90 4.21 6.09 14.23
CA THR A 90 4.96 4.85 13.90
C THR A 90 4.14 3.60 14.23
N SER A 91 3.43 3.60 15.35
CA SER A 91 2.57 2.48 15.76
C SER A 91 1.41 2.25 14.79
N ALA A 92 0.74 3.32 14.33
CA ALA A 92 -0.34 3.21 13.36
C ALA A 92 0.17 2.71 11.99
N ILE A 93 1.33 3.21 11.54
CA ILE A 93 1.99 2.76 10.32
C ILE A 93 2.35 1.28 10.42
N HIS A 94 2.99 0.87 11.52
CA HIS A 94 3.40 -0.51 11.72
C HIS A 94 2.19 -1.46 11.75
N PHE A 95 1.14 -1.10 12.49
CA PHE A 95 -0.10 -1.89 12.54
C PHE A 95 -0.67 -2.16 11.14
N MET A 96 -0.75 -1.10 10.32
CA MET A 96 -1.32 -1.19 8.98
C MET A 96 -0.42 -1.96 8.03
N ARG A 97 0.89 -1.76 8.10
CA ARG A 97 1.85 -2.55 7.31
C ARG A 97 1.74 -4.03 7.64
N SER A 98 1.76 -4.39 8.91
CA SER A 98 1.70 -5.79 9.35
C SER A 98 0.41 -6.47 8.88
N GLN A 99 -0.74 -5.80 8.94
CA GLN A 99 -2.00 -6.36 8.45
C GLN A 99 -2.01 -6.46 6.91
N MET A 100 -1.65 -5.37 6.22
CA MET A 100 -1.81 -5.30 4.76
C MET A 100 -0.76 -6.11 4.01
N GLU A 101 0.49 -6.15 4.47
CA GLU A 101 1.55 -6.99 3.87
C GLU A 101 1.28 -8.49 4.12
N LYS A 102 0.54 -8.84 5.18
CA LYS A 102 0.10 -10.23 5.43
C LYS A 102 -1.03 -10.65 4.50
N ASP A 103 -2.06 -9.82 4.36
CA ASP A 103 -3.25 -10.17 3.57
C ASP A 103 -3.02 -9.95 2.06
N PHE A 104 -2.13 -9.02 1.69
CA PHE A 104 -1.84 -8.65 0.31
C PHE A 104 -0.32 -8.51 0.12
N PRO A 105 0.39 -9.60 -0.21
CA PRO A 105 1.85 -9.61 -0.36
C PRO A 105 2.40 -8.60 -1.37
N LEU A 106 1.59 -8.10 -2.31
CA LEU A 106 1.98 -7.02 -3.24
C LEU A 106 2.48 -5.74 -2.54
N PHE A 107 2.06 -5.49 -1.30
CA PHE A 107 2.59 -4.36 -0.52
C PHE A 107 4.03 -4.57 -0.04
N LYS A 108 4.55 -5.81 -0.10
CA LYS A 108 5.97 -6.13 0.11
C LYS A 108 6.81 -5.85 -1.14
N LEU A 109 6.20 -5.78 -2.33
CA LEU A 109 6.83 -5.43 -3.61
C LEU A 109 7.05 -3.91 -3.72
N ALA A 110 7.65 -3.32 -2.68
CA ALA A 110 7.84 -1.89 -2.54
C ALA A 110 8.97 -1.60 -1.54
N GLU A 111 9.89 -0.72 -1.92
CA GLU A 111 10.88 -0.17 -1.02
C GLU A 111 10.20 0.74 0.00
N ASN A 112 10.60 0.60 1.27
CA ASN A 112 10.11 1.40 2.40
C ASN A 112 8.56 1.41 2.58
N GLY A 113 7.83 0.49 1.95
CA GLY A 113 6.36 0.41 2.03
C GLY A 113 5.64 1.58 1.35
N TRP A 114 6.26 2.20 0.34
CA TRP A 114 5.73 3.42 -0.26
C TRP A 114 4.34 3.24 -0.89
N LYS A 115 4.05 2.08 -1.52
CA LYS A 115 2.74 1.79 -2.14
C LYS A 115 1.60 1.88 -1.14
N LEU A 116 1.78 1.27 0.04
CA LEU A 116 0.80 1.29 1.11
C LEU A 116 0.65 2.71 1.71
N LYS A 117 1.78 3.40 1.92
CA LYS A 117 1.75 4.80 2.37
C LYS A 117 0.96 5.67 1.39
N TYR A 118 1.21 5.50 0.10
CA TYR A 118 0.61 6.30 -0.97
C TYR A 118 -0.91 6.10 -1.05
N ILE A 119 -1.40 4.85 -1.09
CA ILE A 119 -2.85 4.59 -1.14
C ILE A 119 -3.55 5.13 0.11
N CYS A 120 -2.96 4.95 1.29
CA CYS A 120 -3.54 5.46 2.53
C CYS A 120 -3.58 7.00 2.53
N THR A 121 -2.50 7.68 2.12
CA THR A 121 -2.50 9.15 2.00
C THR A 121 -3.59 9.66 1.06
N LYS A 122 -3.84 8.97 -0.06
CA LYS A 122 -4.85 9.39 -1.04
C LYS A 122 -6.29 9.12 -0.60
N THR A 123 -6.53 8.11 0.25
CA THR A 123 -7.89 7.60 0.49
C THR A 123 -8.36 7.71 1.94
N TYR A 124 -7.45 7.86 2.90
CA TYR A 124 -7.78 7.89 4.33
C TYR A 124 -8.66 9.09 4.71
N SER A 125 -8.29 10.31 4.33
CA SER A 125 -9.01 11.52 4.76
C SER A 125 -10.46 11.53 4.28
N ALA A 126 -10.71 11.05 3.05
CA ALA A 126 -12.07 10.92 2.52
C ALA A 126 -12.89 9.91 3.32
N TRP A 127 -12.30 8.78 3.72
CA TRP A 127 -12.97 7.81 4.59
C TRP A 127 -13.21 8.36 5.99
N ARG A 128 -12.18 8.95 6.62
CA ARG A 128 -12.21 9.47 8.00
C ARG A 128 -13.37 10.41 8.21
N LYS A 129 -13.57 11.38 7.30
CA LYS A 129 -14.67 12.38 7.35
C LYS A 129 -16.06 11.80 7.64
N HIS A 130 -16.31 10.55 7.26
CA HIS A 130 -17.60 9.90 7.41
C HIS A 130 -17.63 8.78 8.47
N HIS A 131 -16.51 8.47 9.13
CA HIS A 131 -16.39 7.29 9.99
C HIS A 131 -15.66 7.53 11.32
N LEU A 132 -14.94 8.65 11.47
CA LEU A 132 -14.24 9.07 12.69
C LEU A 132 -14.41 10.58 12.88
#